data_AF-A0A7H8K911-F1
#
_entry.id   AF-A0A7H8K911-F1
#
_cell.length_a   1.000
_cell.length_b   1.000
_cell.length_c   1.000
_cell.angle_alpha   90.00
_cell.angle_beta   90.00
_cell.angle_gamma   90.00
#
_symmetry.space_group_name_H-M   'P 1'
#
loop_
_entity.id
_entity.type
_entity.pdbx_description
1 polymer ?
#
loop_
_entity_poly.entity_id
_entity_poly.type
_entity_poly.pdbx_seq_one_letter_code
_entity_poly.pdbx_strand_id
1 'polypeptide(L)'
;MSTAPDPAWTQQGVPAARAANPAASWKWRVLHSWWLLLPIVGMSCLGGFGFLFVGLKARRAAWWVSGIAYLVLGWTAFILVGELGETVTDWAVGGVLAIWMTSIVHALVINPSWLRWRAGYRPWYAEPGGPYPPVALAPPPGAPGTSYPPQTGWTPPPSQAFPPTTAYPPVTGAQPPAYPPAPLSSDFPPPLPDYPSALSEHPPPLPSQQSGATTVDHGGAPGSLDVNSARWEEFAVLPGFDPGRARQVVDARDRRGGFGGLAEFTAAANLAPHEYARLRDRLTCTPPGGHRPGYPPSGRVLDV
;
A
#
# COMPACT_ATOMS: atom_id res chain seq x y z
N MET A 1 14.36 35.29 52.95
CA MET A 1 14.60 34.97 51.53
C MET A 1 14.43 33.47 51.39
N SER A 2 13.36 33.07 50.70
CA SER A 2 12.89 31.69 50.57
C SER A 2 13.65 31.01 49.43
N THR A 3 14.30 29.88 49.68
CA THR A 3 14.87 29.02 48.64
C THR A 3 14.13 27.71 48.67
N ALA A 4 13.09 27.62 47.83
CA ALA A 4 12.51 26.34 47.44
C ALA A 4 13.52 25.53 46.61
N PRO A 5 13.57 24.20 46.72
CA PRO A 5 14.31 23.37 45.78
C PRO A 5 13.53 23.24 44.46
N ASP A 6 14.18 23.55 43.34
CA ASP A 6 13.66 23.36 41.98
C ASP A 6 13.28 21.89 41.70
N PRO A 7 12.03 21.59 41.29
CA PRO A 7 11.64 20.28 40.79
C PRO A 7 11.48 20.31 39.27
N ALA A 8 12.55 20.19 38.48
CA ALA A 8 12.40 20.21 37.01
C ALA A 8 13.47 19.50 36.16
N TRP A 9 14.14 18.43 36.66
CA TRP A 9 15.05 17.64 35.81
C TRP A 9 14.81 16.13 35.79
N THR A 10 13.62 15.66 36.16
CA THR A 10 13.22 14.27 35.89
C THR A 10 12.37 14.18 34.63
N GLN A 11 12.63 13.13 33.83
CA GLN A 11 11.95 12.73 32.59
C GLN A 11 12.59 13.23 31.28
N GLN A 12 13.91 13.02 31.11
CA GLN A 12 14.36 12.56 29.79
C GLN A 12 13.68 11.20 29.54
N GLY A 13 12.70 11.22 28.65
CA GLY A 13 11.86 10.06 28.35
C GLY A 13 12.71 8.83 28.06
N VAL A 14 12.48 7.76 28.82
CA VAL A 14 12.95 6.42 28.48
C VAL A 14 12.54 6.18 27.02
N PRO A 15 13.47 5.94 26.08
CA PRO A 15 13.08 5.62 24.71
C PRO A 15 12.17 4.41 24.78
N ALA A 16 10.93 4.55 24.29
CA ALA A 16 9.94 3.49 24.25
C ALA A 16 10.63 2.18 23.84
N ALA A 17 10.58 1.18 24.72
CA ALA A 17 11.32 -0.06 24.57
C ALA A 17 11.21 -0.56 23.13
N ARG A 18 12.33 -0.56 22.40
CA ARG A 18 12.38 -0.99 21.00
C ARG A 18 11.83 -2.40 20.96
N ALA A 19 10.64 -2.57 20.38
CA ALA A 19 9.99 -3.87 20.28
C ALA A 19 11.01 -4.90 19.78
N ALA A 20 11.11 -6.04 20.47
CA ALA A 20 12.10 -7.06 20.18
C ALA A 20 12.00 -7.45 18.69
N ASN A 21 13.13 -7.43 17.97
CA ASN A 21 13.16 -7.72 16.54
C ASN A 21 12.68 -9.17 16.31
N PRO A 22 11.51 -9.41 15.69
CA PRO A 22 10.98 -10.77 15.54
C PRO A 22 11.89 -11.67 14.70
N ALA A 23 12.71 -11.08 13.82
CA ALA A 23 13.70 -11.80 13.02
C ALA A 23 14.85 -12.41 13.83
N ALA A 24 14.99 -12.05 15.12
CA ALA A 24 15.96 -12.68 16.02
C ALA A 24 15.59 -14.14 16.34
N SER A 25 14.30 -14.50 16.29
CA SER A 25 13.86 -15.86 16.59
C SER A 25 14.01 -16.80 15.40
N TRP A 26 14.62 -17.97 15.62
CA TRP A 26 14.79 -19.01 14.60
C TRP A 26 13.45 -19.50 14.05
N LYS A 27 12.47 -19.74 14.94
CA LYS A 27 11.12 -20.20 14.57
C LYS A 27 10.45 -19.25 13.58
N TRP A 28 10.57 -17.93 13.80
CA TRP A 28 10.00 -16.94 12.89
C TRP A 28 10.68 -16.98 11.53
N ARG A 29 12.01 -17.09 11.48
CA ARG A 29 12.77 -17.16 10.22
C ARG A 29 12.34 -18.37 9.38
N VAL A 30 12.20 -19.54 10.00
CA VAL A 30 11.73 -20.76 9.32
C VAL A 30 10.32 -20.58 8.80
N LEU A 31 9.39 -20.12 9.65
CA LEU A 31 7.98 -19.93 9.28
C LEU A 31 7.82 -18.94 8.11
N HIS A 32 8.70 -17.94 8.01
CA HIS A 32 8.62 -16.90 6.97
C HIS A 32 9.46 -17.19 5.72
N SER A 33 10.20 -18.31 5.70
CA SER A 33 11.01 -18.78 4.58
C SER A 33 10.33 -19.89 3.77
N TRP A 34 9.05 -20.20 4.01
CA TRP A 34 8.33 -21.29 3.35
C TRP A 34 8.30 -21.18 1.81
N TRP A 35 8.42 -19.97 1.27
CA TRP A 35 8.47 -19.72 -0.18
C TRP A 35 9.68 -20.40 -0.86
N LEU A 36 10.74 -20.74 -0.11
CA LEU A 36 11.91 -21.48 -0.60
C LEU A 36 11.58 -22.91 -1.03
N LEU A 37 10.45 -23.47 -0.55
CA LEU A 37 10.02 -24.80 -0.97
C LEU A 37 9.71 -24.86 -2.46
N LEU A 38 9.30 -23.73 -3.07
CA LEU A 38 8.99 -23.67 -4.50
C LEU A 38 10.21 -23.91 -5.40
N PRO A 39 11.34 -23.21 -5.25
CA PRO A 39 12.55 -23.51 -6.02
C PRO A 39 13.19 -24.86 -5.66
N ILE A 40 13.05 -25.32 -4.40
CA ILE A 40 13.62 -26.61 -3.97
C ILE A 40 12.84 -27.79 -4.53
N VAL A 41 11.53 -27.84 -4.32
CA VAL A 41 10.68 -28.99 -4.71
C VAL A 41 10.22 -28.87 -6.17
N GLY A 42 10.13 -27.65 -6.68
CA GLY A 42 9.52 -27.35 -7.98
C GLY A 42 10.31 -27.73 -9.22
N MET A 43 11.48 -28.38 -9.06
CA MET A 43 12.32 -28.91 -10.15
C MET A 43 12.42 -27.96 -11.35
N SER A 44 12.78 -26.70 -11.10
CA SER A 44 12.83 -25.57 -12.04
C SER A 44 11.49 -25.07 -12.60
N CYS A 45 10.48 -25.91 -12.82
CA CYS A 45 9.19 -25.52 -13.41
C CYS A 45 8.35 -24.62 -12.50
N LEU A 46 8.40 -24.89 -11.19
CA LEU A 46 7.65 -24.11 -10.19
C LEU A 46 8.54 -23.14 -9.40
N GLY A 47 9.85 -23.14 -9.64
CA GLY A 47 10.80 -22.34 -8.85
C GLY A 47 10.57 -20.84 -8.97
N GLY A 48 10.24 -20.37 -10.18
CA GLY A 48 9.95 -18.96 -10.45
C GLY A 48 8.78 -18.38 -9.64
N PHE A 49 7.80 -19.21 -9.23
CA PHE A 49 6.65 -18.73 -8.46
C PHE A 49 7.03 -18.21 -7.07
N GLY A 50 8.06 -18.78 -6.43
CA GLY A 50 8.52 -18.30 -5.13
C GLY A 50 9.07 -16.88 -5.22
N PHE A 51 9.89 -16.63 -6.25
CA PHE A 51 10.46 -15.31 -6.55
C PHE A 51 9.39 -14.29 -6.97
N LEU A 52 8.41 -14.70 -7.78
CA LEU A 52 7.27 -13.87 -8.13
C LEU A 52 6.48 -13.47 -6.88
N PHE A 53 6.14 -14.43 -6.02
CA PHE A 53 5.40 -14.17 -4.79
C PHE A 53 6.11 -13.14 -3.90
N VAL A 54 7.39 -13.35 -3.59
CA VAL A 54 8.13 -12.42 -2.72
C VAL A 54 8.41 -11.09 -3.41
N GLY A 55 8.67 -11.09 -4.71
CA GLY A 55 8.97 -9.89 -5.49
C GLY A 55 7.77 -8.98 -5.69
N LEU A 56 6.59 -9.53 -6.02
CA LEU A 56 5.34 -8.77 -6.10
C LEU A 56 4.94 -8.25 -4.72
N LYS A 57 5.03 -9.10 -3.69
CA LYS A 57 4.65 -8.71 -2.32
C LYS A 57 5.56 -7.63 -1.74
N ALA A 58 6.85 -7.67 -2.02
CA ALA A 58 7.80 -6.64 -1.59
C ALA A 58 7.92 -5.46 -2.56
N ARG A 59 7.21 -5.48 -3.70
CA ARG A 59 7.31 -4.50 -4.80
C ARG A 59 8.76 -4.25 -5.26
N ARG A 60 9.57 -5.31 -5.34
CA ARG A 60 10.99 -5.25 -5.73
C ARG A 60 11.21 -5.90 -7.10
N ALA A 61 11.50 -5.05 -8.09
CA ALA A 61 11.72 -5.45 -9.48
C ALA A 61 12.75 -6.57 -9.66
N ALA A 62 13.91 -6.43 -9.02
CA ALA A 62 14.98 -7.42 -9.10
C ALA A 62 14.53 -8.85 -8.73
N TRP A 63 13.58 -8.99 -7.80
CA TRP A 63 13.13 -10.29 -7.32
C TRP A 63 12.10 -10.92 -8.25
N TRP A 64 11.09 -10.17 -8.69
CA TRP A 64 10.06 -10.73 -9.56
C TRP A 64 10.56 -10.93 -10.99
N VAL A 65 11.47 -10.09 -11.49
CA VAL A 65 12.14 -10.30 -12.80
C VAL A 65 12.94 -11.60 -12.80
N SER A 66 13.68 -11.89 -11.72
CA SER A 66 14.37 -13.18 -11.55
C SER A 66 13.38 -14.35 -11.55
N GLY A 67 12.19 -14.16 -10.94
CA GLY A 67 11.12 -15.14 -10.97
C GLY A 67 10.59 -15.44 -12.37
N ILE A 68 10.35 -14.41 -13.19
CA ILE A 68 9.97 -14.57 -14.60
C ILE A 68 11.07 -15.32 -15.35
N ALA A 69 12.33 -14.92 -15.18
CA ALA A 69 13.46 -15.54 -15.86
C ALA A 69 13.57 -17.05 -15.57
N TYR A 70 13.49 -17.45 -14.29
CA TYR A 70 13.51 -18.87 -13.93
C TYR A 70 12.27 -19.63 -14.38
N LEU A 71 11.10 -18.98 -14.43
CA LEU A 71 9.87 -19.62 -14.89
C LEU A 71 9.94 -19.92 -16.39
N VAL A 72 10.37 -18.95 -17.19
CA VAL A 72 10.62 -19.14 -18.63
C VAL A 72 11.66 -20.23 -18.84
N LEU A 73 12.82 -20.12 -18.18
CA LEU A 73 13.92 -21.07 -18.34
C LEU A 73 13.53 -22.51 -17.92
N GLY A 74 12.80 -22.64 -16.80
CA GLY A 74 12.31 -23.92 -16.31
C GLY A 74 11.27 -24.55 -17.24
N TRP A 75 10.29 -23.77 -17.73
CA TRP A 75 9.30 -24.27 -18.68
C TRP A 75 9.90 -24.62 -20.04
N THR A 76 10.82 -23.81 -20.56
CA THR A 76 11.54 -24.12 -21.80
C THR A 76 12.33 -25.41 -21.65
N ALA A 77 13.05 -25.60 -20.54
CA ALA A 77 13.77 -26.84 -20.27
C ALA A 77 12.82 -28.06 -20.17
N PHE A 78 11.67 -27.91 -19.49
CA PHE A 78 10.69 -28.98 -19.35
C PHE A 78 10.08 -29.41 -20.69
N ILE A 79 9.67 -28.44 -21.52
CA ILE A 79 9.13 -28.72 -22.86
C ILE A 79 10.20 -29.39 -23.73
N LEU A 80 11.43 -28.86 -23.74
CA LEU A 80 12.50 -29.41 -24.55
C LEU A 80 12.83 -30.86 -24.17
N VAL A 81 12.91 -31.16 -22.87
CA VAL A 81 13.12 -32.54 -22.39
C VAL A 81 11.95 -33.44 -22.77
N GLY A 82 10.70 -32.94 -22.68
CA GLY A 82 9.50 -33.69 -23.04
C GLY A 82 9.40 -34.02 -24.53
N GLU A 83 9.78 -33.09 -25.40
CA GLU A 83 9.77 -33.26 -26.87
C GLU A 83 10.94 -34.11 -27.37
N LEU A 84 12.11 -33.99 -26.73
CA LEU A 84 13.33 -34.67 -27.18
C LEU A 84 13.50 -36.08 -26.62
N GLY A 85 12.85 -36.43 -25.51
CA GLY A 85 12.77 -37.80 -24.97
C GLY A 85 14.10 -38.59 -25.01
N GLU A 86 14.25 -39.45 -26.00
CA GLU A 86 15.43 -40.32 -26.18
C GLU A 86 16.68 -39.60 -26.74
N THR A 87 16.53 -38.39 -27.27
CA THR A 87 17.61 -37.58 -27.88
C THR A 87 18.28 -36.60 -26.91
N VAL A 88 17.84 -36.55 -25.65
CA VAL A 88 18.42 -35.68 -24.63
C VAL A 88 19.81 -36.19 -24.24
N THR A 89 20.83 -35.35 -24.42
CA THR A 89 22.23 -35.68 -24.06
C THR A 89 22.49 -35.51 -22.55
N ASP A 90 23.46 -36.24 -22.01
CA ASP A 90 23.89 -36.11 -20.60
C ASP A 90 24.26 -34.67 -20.22
N TRP A 91 24.85 -33.92 -21.15
CA TRP A 91 25.17 -32.50 -20.97
C TRP A 91 23.92 -31.63 -20.83
N ALA A 92 22.85 -31.93 -21.58
CA ALA A 92 21.59 -31.22 -21.45
C ALA A 92 20.95 -31.48 -20.08
N VAL A 93 20.97 -32.73 -19.60
CA VAL A 93 20.51 -33.09 -18.25
C VAL A 93 21.32 -32.34 -17.19
N GLY A 94 22.65 -32.34 -17.32
CA GLY A 94 23.55 -31.58 -16.44
C GLY A 94 23.25 -30.08 -16.42
N GLY A 95 22.96 -29.49 -17.59
CA GLY A 95 22.56 -28.09 -17.71
C GLY A 95 21.26 -27.76 -16.97
N VAL A 96 20.23 -28.61 -17.09
CA VAL A 96 18.95 -28.44 -16.37
C VAL A 96 19.16 -28.51 -14.86
N LEU A 97 19.97 -29.47 -14.38
CA LEU A 97 20.32 -29.57 -12.96
C LEU A 97 21.12 -28.35 -12.48
N ALA A 98 22.03 -27.82 -13.28
CA ALA A 98 22.79 -26.62 -12.94
C ALA A 98 21.88 -25.38 -12.83
N ILE A 99 20.93 -25.22 -13.73
CA ILE A 99 19.90 -24.15 -13.69
C ILE A 99 19.06 -24.29 -12.42
N TRP A 100 18.61 -25.51 -12.12
CA TRP A 100 17.84 -25.81 -10.91
C TRP A 100 18.62 -25.43 -9.64
N MET A 101 19.87 -25.87 -9.52
CA MET A 101 20.75 -25.53 -8.39
C MET A 101 21.00 -24.02 -8.28
N THR A 102 21.22 -23.34 -9.41
CA THR A 102 21.39 -21.88 -9.45
C THR A 102 20.16 -21.16 -8.90
N SER A 103 18.96 -21.64 -9.24
CA SER A 103 17.71 -21.08 -8.70
C SER A 103 17.61 -21.24 -7.17
N ILE A 104 18.05 -22.37 -6.61
CA ILE A 104 18.06 -22.60 -5.17
C ILE A 104 19.04 -21.64 -4.48
N VAL A 105 20.26 -21.53 -5.00
CA VAL A 105 21.27 -20.61 -4.46
C VAL A 105 20.77 -19.17 -4.49
N HIS A 106 20.17 -18.73 -5.60
CA HIS A 106 19.63 -17.38 -5.72
C HIS A 106 18.49 -17.14 -4.72
N ALA A 107 17.61 -18.13 -4.49
CA ALA A 107 16.55 -18.04 -3.50
C ALA A 107 17.12 -17.86 -2.07
N LEU A 108 18.18 -18.61 -1.73
CA LEU A 108 18.88 -18.49 -0.45
C LEU A 108 19.54 -17.10 -0.28
N VAL A 109 20.08 -16.51 -1.34
CA VAL A 109 20.65 -15.14 -1.33
C VAL A 109 19.58 -14.08 -1.08
N ILE A 110 18.39 -14.23 -1.67
CA ILE A 110 17.28 -13.28 -1.48
C ILE A 110 16.68 -13.42 -0.07
N ASN A 111 16.64 -14.61 0.51
CA ASN A 111 15.90 -14.86 1.75
C ASN A 111 16.26 -13.94 2.94
N PRO A 112 17.53 -13.63 3.25
CA PRO A 112 17.86 -12.66 4.30
C PRO A 112 17.27 -11.28 4.06
N SER A 113 17.27 -10.81 2.81
CA SER A 113 16.70 -9.51 2.45
C SER A 113 15.17 -9.51 2.53
N TRP A 114 14.53 -10.62 2.17
CA TRP A 114 13.09 -10.85 2.36
C TRP A 114 12.71 -10.85 3.85
N LEU A 115 13.44 -11.58 4.69
CA LEU A 115 13.18 -11.64 6.13
C LEU A 115 13.37 -10.27 6.80
N ARG A 116 14.41 -9.50 6.42
CA ARG A 116 14.60 -8.12 6.91
C ARG A 116 13.44 -7.21 6.49
N TRP A 117 13.04 -7.26 5.22
CA TRP A 117 11.88 -6.49 4.74
C TRP A 117 10.62 -6.88 5.52
N ARG A 118 10.39 -8.18 5.72
CA ARG A 118 9.18 -8.69 6.38
C ARG A 118 9.13 -8.39 7.88
N ALA A 119 10.28 -8.30 8.55
CA ALA A 119 10.37 -7.90 9.94
C ALA A 119 10.10 -6.40 10.15
N GLY A 120 10.41 -5.57 9.16
CA GLY A 120 10.13 -4.13 9.16
C GLY A 120 8.78 -3.73 8.54
N TYR A 121 8.09 -4.66 7.86
CA TYR A 121 6.83 -4.38 7.17
C TYR A 121 5.71 -4.13 8.18
N ARG A 122 5.21 -2.89 8.21
CA ARG A 122 4.00 -2.50 8.92
C ARG A 122 2.87 -2.32 7.90
N PRO A 123 1.77 -3.09 8.01
CA PRO A 123 0.59 -2.82 7.20
C PRO A 123 0.06 -1.42 7.52
N TRP A 124 -0.49 -0.75 6.50
CA TRP A 124 -1.04 0.61 6.61
C TRP A 124 -2.10 0.78 7.71
N TYR A 125 -2.82 -0.29 8.06
CA TYR A 125 -3.83 -0.29 9.13
C TYR A 125 -3.25 -0.51 10.54
N ALA A 126 -1.98 -0.89 10.66
CA ALA A 126 -1.31 -1.13 11.94
C ALA A 126 -0.41 0.04 12.35
N GLU A 127 -0.41 1.12 11.58
CA GLU A 127 0.37 2.33 11.87
C GLU A 127 -0.38 3.16 12.93
N PRO A 128 0.19 3.37 14.13
CA PRO A 128 -0.43 4.23 15.13
C PRO A 128 -0.41 5.66 14.59
N GLY A 129 -1.58 6.16 14.19
CA GLY A 129 -1.73 7.45 13.51
C GLY A 129 -2.21 7.39 12.07
N GLY A 130 -2.70 6.22 11.59
CA GLY A 130 -3.51 6.18 10.37
C GLY A 130 -4.69 7.19 10.43
N PRO A 131 -5.28 7.60 9.30
CA PRO A 131 -6.30 8.66 9.24
C PRO A 131 -7.53 8.42 10.11
N TYR A 132 -7.71 7.18 10.57
CA TYR A 132 -8.68 6.79 11.56
C TYR A 132 -7.91 6.46 12.85
N PRO A 133 -7.91 7.33 13.86
CA PRO A 133 -7.60 6.85 15.20
C PRO A 133 -8.50 5.64 15.46
N PRO A 134 -8.03 4.58 16.14
CA PRO A 134 -8.94 3.60 16.69
C PRO A 134 -9.90 4.40 17.55
N VAL A 135 -11.13 4.60 17.05
CA VAL A 135 -12.19 5.17 17.85
C VAL A 135 -12.40 4.09 18.90
N ALA A 136 -11.73 4.24 20.05
CA ALA A 136 -12.25 3.67 21.28
C ALA A 136 -13.67 4.21 21.28
N LEU A 137 -14.63 3.32 20.96
CA LEU A 137 -16.04 3.66 20.89
C LEU A 137 -16.31 4.47 22.15
N ALA A 138 -16.50 5.79 21.97
CA ALA A 138 -16.83 6.63 23.10
C ALA A 138 -18.06 5.96 23.72
N PRO A 139 -18.04 5.66 25.03
CA PRO A 139 -19.18 5.02 25.65
C PRO A 139 -20.42 5.85 25.32
N PRO A 140 -21.55 5.20 24.97
CA PRO A 140 -22.74 5.90 24.53
C PRO A 140 -23.12 6.98 25.56
N PRO A 141 -23.56 8.17 25.11
CA PRO A 141 -23.97 9.23 26.02
C PRO A 141 -25.11 8.71 26.91
N GLY A 142 -24.84 8.47 28.19
CA GLY A 142 -25.81 7.92 29.13
C GLY A 142 -25.31 6.77 30.03
N ALA A 143 -24.07 6.28 29.86
CA ALA A 143 -23.49 5.38 30.85
C ALA A 143 -23.26 6.12 32.18
N PRO A 144 -23.78 5.64 33.33
CA PRO A 144 -23.48 6.24 34.63
C PRO A 144 -21.97 6.26 34.84
N GLY A 145 -21.42 7.44 35.17
CA GLY A 145 -19.99 7.62 35.35
C GLY A 145 -19.46 6.79 36.51
N THR A 146 -18.88 5.62 36.21
CA THR A 146 -18.00 4.94 37.16
C THR A 146 -16.65 5.65 37.08
N SER A 147 -16.37 6.49 38.07
CA SER A 147 -15.03 7.04 38.29
C SER A 147 -14.06 5.87 38.51
N TYR A 148 -13.22 5.60 37.51
CA TYR A 148 -12.05 4.75 37.72
C TYR A 148 -11.04 5.54 38.56
N PRO A 149 -10.63 5.07 39.75
CA PRO A 149 -9.53 5.70 40.46
C PRO A 149 -8.22 5.50 39.66
N PRO A 150 -7.25 6.43 39.78
CA PRO A 150 -5.97 6.32 39.11
C PRO A 150 -5.23 5.06 39.59
N GLN A 151 -5.02 4.12 38.68
CA GLN A 151 -4.26 2.89 38.92
C GLN A 151 -2.76 3.24 39.00
N THR A 152 -2.29 3.56 40.20
CA THR A 152 -0.85 3.53 40.53
C THR A 152 -0.44 2.09 40.80
N GLY A 153 0.34 1.50 39.89
CA GLY A 153 0.99 0.21 40.08
C GLY A 153 0.41 -0.89 39.19
N TRP A 154 1.14 -1.25 38.13
CA TRP A 154 0.81 -2.40 37.30
C TRP A 154 1.31 -3.66 38.02
N THR A 155 0.44 -4.38 38.70
CA THR A 155 0.67 -5.78 39.07
C THR A 155 -0.06 -6.66 38.04
N PRO A 156 0.62 -7.62 37.38
CA PRO A 156 -0.07 -8.54 36.49
C PRO A 156 -1.05 -9.40 37.29
N PRO A 157 -2.28 -9.63 36.81
CA PRO A 157 -3.18 -10.58 37.44
C PRO A 157 -2.59 -12.00 37.37
N PRO A 158 -2.81 -12.85 38.38
CA PRO A 158 -2.37 -14.23 38.32
C PRO A 158 -3.03 -14.93 37.14
N SER A 159 -2.21 -15.58 36.31
CA SER A 159 -2.64 -16.42 35.19
C SER A 159 -3.60 -17.50 35.70
N GLN A 160 -4.89 -17.35 35.39
CA GLN A 160 -5.86 -18.40 35.61
C GLN A 160 -5.50 -19.57 34.70
N ALA A 161 -5.16 -20.70 35.32
CA ALA A 161 -4.95 -21.96 34.62
C ALA A 161 -6.27 -22.38 33.96
N PHE A 162 -6.26 -22.53 32.63
CA PHE A 162 -7.36 -23.13 31.90
C PHE A 162 -7.52 -24.60 32.34
N PRO A 163 -8.72 -25.07 32.73
CA PRO A 163 -8.94 -26.49 32.96
C PRO A 163 -8.90 -27.25 31.61
N PRO A 164 -8.43 -28.52 31.60
CA PRO A 164 -8.34 -29.31 30.38
C PRO A 164 -9.73 -29.61 29.80
N THR A 165 -9.80 -29.57 28.48
CA THR A 165 -10.95 -29.79 27.62
C THR A 165 -11.71 -31.08 27.94
N THR A 166 -12.89 -30.96 28.54
CA THR A 166 -13.90 -32.04 28.53
C THR A 166 -14.70 -31.96 27.24
N ALA A 167 -14.89 -33.11 26.60
CA ALA A 167 -15.56 -33.30 25.32
C ALA A 167 -16.95 -32.65 25.25
N TYR A 168 -17.26 -32.04 24.11
CA TYR A 168 -18.61 -31.58 23.78
C TYR A 168 -19.56 -32.79 23.65
N PRO A 169 -20.74 -32.78 24.29
CA PRO A 169 -21.80 -33.72 23.95
C PRO A 169 -22.38 -33.40 22.56
N PRO A 170 -22.92 -34.39 21.83
CA PRO A 170 -23.56 -34.16 20.54
C PRO A 170 -24.85 -33.36 20.74
N VAL A 171 -25.00 -32.25 20.02
CA VAL A 171 -26.23 -31.45 19.99
C VAL A 171 -27.26 -32.17 19.12
N THR A 172 -28.19 -32.85 19.77
CA THR A 172 -29.46 -33.29 19.18
C THR A 172 -30.29 -32.06 18.81
N GLY A 173 -30.91 -32.09 17.62
CA GLY A 173 -31.55 -30.95 16.97
C GLY A 173 -32.46 -30.10 17.86
N ALA A 174 -32.09 -28.85 18.03
CA ALA A 174 -32.97 -27.76 18.44
C ALA A 174 -32.90 -26.68 17.36
N GLN A 175 -34.02 -26.44 16.69
CA GLN A 175 -34.22 -25.38 15.72
C GLN A 175 -33.89 -24.01 16.36
N PRO A 176 -33.12 -23.11 15.72
CA PRO A 176 -32.93 -21.77 16.24
C PRO A 176 -34.29 -21.03 16.27
N PRO A 177 -34.53 -20.16 17.27
CA PRO A 177 -35.75 -19.36 17.31
C PRO A 177 -35.83 -18.47 16.07
N ALA A 178 -36.99 -18.48 15.41
CA ALA A 178 -37.27 -17.64 14.27
C ALA A 178 -37.21 -16.16 14.69
N TYR A 179 -36.36 -15.38 14.03
CA TYR A 179 -36.39 -13.93 14.15
C TYR A 179 -37.74 -13.41 13.62
N PRO A 180 -38.45 -12.54 14.34
CA PRO A 180 -39.54 -11.78 13.75
C PRO A 180 -38.98 -10.86 12.65
N PRO A 181 -39.67 -10.68 11.52
CA PRO A 181 -39.24 -9.71 10.51
C PRO A 181 -39.28 -8.30 11.12
N ALA A 182 -38.22 -7.52 10.87
CA ALA A 182 -38.16 -6.12 11.24
C ALA A 182 -39.32 -5.35 10.56
N PRO A 183 -39.96 -4.38 11.24
CA PRO A 183 -40.91 -3.50 10.58
C PRO A 183 -40.18 -2.67 9.51
N LEU A 184 -40.75 -2.63 8.31
CA LEU A 184 -40.31 -1.75 7.23
C LEU A 184 -40.55 -0.30 7.67
N SER A 185 -39.49 0.39 8.10
CA SER A 185 -39.52 1.83 8.29
C SER A 185 -39.63 2.51 6.93
N SER A 186 -40.82 2.97 6.58
CA SER A 186 -41.11 3.78 5.39
C SER A 186 -40.87 5.27 5.67
N ASP A 187 -39.70 5.63 6.20
CA ASP A 187 -39.30 7.03 6.32
C ASP A 187 -38.43 7.41 5.12
N PHE A 188 -39.14 7.81 4.06
CA PHE A 188 -38.58 8.58 2.97
C PHE A 188 -38.29 10.00 3.49
N PRO A 189 -37.11 10.59 3.27
CA PRO A 189 -36.94 12.02 3.56
C PRO A 189 -37.88 12.84 2.66
N PRO A 190 -38.49 13.93 3.15
CA PRO A 190 -39.36 14.76 2.31
C PRO A 190 -38.56 15.35 1.13
N PRO A 191 -39.18 15.54 -0.04
CA PRO A 191 -38.54 16.25 -1.14
C PRO A 191 -38.22 17.70 -0.74
N LEU A 192 -37.07 18.19 -1.19
CA LEU A 192 -36.61 19.56 -1.00
C LEU A 192 -37.66 20.56 -1.55
N PRO A 193 -37.80 21.76 -0.94
CA PRO A 193 -38.71 22.77 -1.45
C PRO A 193 -38.28 23.26 -2.85
N ASP A 194 -39.27 23.42 -3.73
CA ASP A 194 -39.12 24.01 -5.06
C ASP A 194 -38.62 25.45 -4.95
N TYR A 195 -37.37 25.69 -5.36
CA TYR A 195 -36.87 27.04 -5.58
C TYR A 195 -37.44 27.56 -6.91
N PRO A 196 -38.10 28.73 -6.94
CA PRO A 196 -38.53 29.32 -8.19
C PRO A 196 -37.31 29.65 -9.05
N SER A 197 -37.31 29.15 -10.27
CA SER A 197 -36.41 29.61 -11.34
C SER A 197 -36.70 31.09 -11.60
N ALA A 198 -35.86 31.96 -11.09
CA ALA A 198 -35.89 33.38 -11.38
C ALA A 198 -34.50 33.85 -11.87
N LEU A 199 -34.49 34.15 -13.16
CA LEU A 199 -33.69 35.18 -13.83
C LEU A 199 -32.18 34.92 -13.99
N SER A 200 -31.87 34.43 -15.19
CA SER A 200 -30.76 34.89 -16.00
C SER A 200 -30.56 36.41 -15.86
N GLU A 201 -29.45 36.82 -15.25
CA GLU A 201 -28.86 38.13 -15.50
C GLU A 201 -27.33 38.04 -15.38
N HIS A 202 -26.68 38.21 -16.53
CA HIS A 202 -25.25 38.41 -16.68
C HIS A 202 -24.79 39.61 -15.83
N PRO A 203 -23.66 39.53 -15.10
CA PRO A 203 -22.90 40.72 -14.77
C PRO A 203 -22.05 41.16 -15.99
N PRO A 204 -21.91 42.46 -16.26
CA PRO A 204 -21.04 42.96 -17.34
C PRO A 204 -19.55 42.71 -17.04
N PRO A 205 -18.68 42.64 -18.07
CA PRO A 205 -17.26 42.42 -17.89
C PRO A 205 -16.56 43.68 -17.37
N LEU A 206 -15.74 43.53 -16.32
CA LEU A 206 -14.79 44.56 -15.88
C LEU A 206 -13.49 44.49 -16.72
N PRO A 207 -12.83 45.64 -17.00
CA PRO A 207 -11.71 45.70 -17.96
C PRO A 207 -10.42 45.05 -17.46
N SER A 208 -9.67 44.58 -18.43
CA SER A 208 -8.38 43.89 -18.37
C SER A 208 -7.29 44.69 -17.65
N GLN A 209 -6.66 44.08 -16.64
CA GLN A 209 -5.26 44.35 -16.28
C GLN A 209 -4.45 43.13 -16.71
N GLN A 210 -3.81 43.26 -17.86
CA GLN A 210 -2.94 42.27 -18.49
C GLN A 210 -1.49 42.61 -18.09
N SER A 211 -0.80 41.73 -17.36
CA SER A 211 0.67 41.59 -17.35
C SER A 211 1.09 40.51 -16.33
N GLY A 212 1.65 39.36 -16.66
CA GLY A 212 1.78 38.63 -17.92
C GLY A 212 1.90 37.16 -17.50
N ALA A 213 0.91 36.35 -17.82
CA ALA A 213 0.92 34.92 -17.56
C ALA A 213 1.30 34.22 -18.87
N THR A 214 2.52 33.69 -18.90
CA THR A 214 2.99 32.75 -19.91
C THR A 214 1.91 31.69 -20.11
N THR A 215 1.33 31.66 -21.30
CA THR A 215 0.42 30.61 -21.76
C THR A 215 1.18 29.29 -21.75
N VAL A 216 0.97 28.49 -20.70
CA VAL A 216 1.33 27.08 -20.71
C VAL A 216 0.11 26.33 -21.26
N ASP A 217 0.29 25.89 -22.49
CA ASP A 217 -0.61 25.04 -23.27
C ASP A 217 -1.19 23.90 -22.41
N HIS A 218 -2.50 23.92 -22.18
CA HIS A 218 -3.22 22.81 -21.54
C HIS A 218 -3.52 21.75 -22.61
N GLY A 219 -2.49 21.03 -23.02
CA GLY A 219 -2.60 19.82 -23.84
C GLY A 219 -3.06 18.63 -23.00
N GLY A 220 -4.32 18.60 -22.58
CA GLY A 220 -4.95 17.48 -21.89
C GLY A 220 -6.43 17.40 -22.23
N ALA A 221 -6.90 16.23 -22.68
CA ALA A 221 -8.29 16.01 -23.09
C ALA A 221 -9.31 16.50 -22.05
N PRO A 222 -10.48 17.03 -22.47
CA PRO A 222 -11.47 17.59 -21.55
C PRO A 222 -12.00 16.50 -20.61
N GLY A 223 -11.55 16.51 -19.36
CA GLY A 223 -12.00 15.61 -18.30
C GLY A 223 -10.91 14.81 -17.57
N SER A 224 -9.65 14.86 -18.00
CA SER A 224 -8.53 14.27 -17.26
C SER A 224 -7.63 15.33 -16.65
N LEU A 225 -7.42 15.24 -15.35
CA LEU A 225 -6.59 16.14 -14.57
C LEU A 225 -5.14 15.60 -14.53
N ASP A 226 -4.19 16.38 -15.04
CA ASP A 226 -2.77 15.99 -14.99
C ASP A 226 -2.17 16.28 -13.60
N VAL A 227 -1.64 15.25 -12.95
CA VAL A 227 -1.10 15.34 -11.59
C VAL A 227 0.11 16.30 -11.49
N ASN A 228 0.83 16.51 -12.59
CA ASN A 228 2.03 17.34 -12.59
C ASN A 228 1.77 18.82 -12.86
N SER A 229 0.60 19.17 -13.42
CA SER A 229 0.21 20.57 -13.68
C SER A 229 -0.93 21.07 -12.78
N ALA A 230 -1.75 20.17 -12.25
CA ALA A 230 -2.93 20.51 -11.44
C ALA A 230 -2.61 21.33 -10.19
N ARG A 231 -3.45 22.31 -9.87
CA ARG A 231 -3.36 23.06 -8.61
C ARG A 231 -4.08 22.33 -7.48
N TRP A 232 -3.82 22.77 -6.25
CA TRP A 232 -4.44 22.18 -5.07
C TRP A 232 -5.98 22.35 -5.09
N GLU A 233 -6.51 23.43 -5.68
CA GLU A 233 -7.96 23.60 -5.82
C GLU A 233 -8.58 22.52 -6.71
N GLU A 234 -7.90 22.17 -7.81
CA GLU A 234 -8.39 21.18 -8.77
C GLU A 234 -8.40 19.77 -8.17
N PHE A 235 -7.41 19.45 -7.34
CA PHE A 235 -7.42 18.21 -6.58
C PHE A 235 -8.55 18.17 -5.54
N ALA A 236 -8.87 19.28 -4.88
CA ALA A 236 -9.90 19.33 -3.84
C ALA A 236 -11.33 19.11 -4.39
N VAL A 237 -11.53 19.23 -5.70
CA VAL A 237 -12.80 18.95 -6.38
C VAL A 237 -12.98 17.43 -6.64
N LEU A 238 -11.93 16.62 -6.48
CA LEU A 238 -12.02 15.18 -6.69
C LEU A 238 -12.80 14.49 -5.55
N PRO A 239 -13.67 13.52 -5.86
CA PRO A 239 -14.44 12.81 -4.85
C PRO A 239 -13.54 12.06 -3.87
N GLY A 240 -13.66 12.36 -2.57
CA GLY A 240 -12.83 11.77 -1.51
C GLY A 240 -11.46 12.43 -1.34
N PHE A 241 -11.25 13.61 -1.95
CA PHE A 241 -9.99 14.33 -1.91
C PHE A 241 -10.14 15.64 -1.13
N ASP A 242 -9.61 15.66 0.10
CA ASP A 242 -9.72 16.83 0.96
C ASP A 242 -8.67 17.92 0.62
N PRO A 243 -8.91 19.21 0.99
CA PRO A 243 -7.96 20.29 0.73
C PRO A 243 -6.59 20.12 1.40
N GLY A 244 -6.50 19.41 2.54
CA GLY A 244 -5.24 19.16 3.23
C GLY A 244 -4.36 18.18 2.45
N ARG A 245 -4.97 17.12 1.92
CA ARG A 245 -4.38 16.11 1.05
C ARG A 245 -3.94 16.73 -0.28
N ALA A 246 -4.74 17.64 -0.85
CA ALA A 246 -4.35 18.40 -2.04
C ALA A 246 -3.06 19.20 -1.85
N ARG A 247 -2.93 19.92 -0.73
CA ARG A 247 -1.69 20.65 -0.41
C ARG A 247 -0.51 19.70 -0.19
N GLN A 248 -0.72 18.60 0.54
CA GLN A 248 0.32 17.59 0.76
C GLN A 248 0.88 17.02 -0.55
N VAL A 249 0.01 16.79 -1.55
CA VAL A 249 0.42 16.29 -2.86
C VAL A 249 1.20 17.33 -3.64
N VAL A 250 0.78 18.59 -3.62
CA VAL A 250 1.54 19.68 -4.24
C VAL A 250 2.91 19.83 -3.58
N ASP A 251 3.00 19.81 -2.25
CA ASP A 251 4.27 19.84 -1.52
C ASP A 251 5.17 18.63 -1.83
N ALA A 252 4.57 17.45 -2.05
CA ALA A 252 5.30 16.25 -2.43
C ALA A 252 5.80 16.32 -3.88
N ARG A 253 5.00 16.90 -4.78
CA ARG A 253 5.37 17.15 -6.18
C ARG A 253 6.55 18.11 -6.25
N ASP A 254 6.46 19.23 -5.56
CA ASP A 254 7.46 20.30 -5.60
C ASP A 254 8.80 19.83 -5.03
N ARG A 255 8.78 19.06 -3.94
CA ARG A 255 10.00 18.44 -3.36
C ARG A 255 10.68 17.42 -4.27
N ARG A 256 9.94 16.80 -5.18
CA ARG A 256 10.43 15.71 -6.06
C ARG A 256 10.74 16.20 -7.48
N GLY A 257 10.31 17.41 -7.83
CA GLY A 257 10.37 17.91 -9.21
C GLY A 257 9.33 17.27 -10.13
N GLY A 258 8.25 16.71 -9.58
CA GLY A 258 7.19 16.03 -10.31
C GLY A 258 7.02 14.54 -9.96
N PHE A 259 5.97 13.93 -10.49
CA PHE A 259 5.69 12.50 -10.42
C PHE A 259 6.08 11.82 -11.74
N GLY A 260 6.81 10.71 -11.67
CA GLY A 260 7.15 9.87 -12.83
C GLY A 260 6.01 8.95 -13.28
N GLY A 261 4.91 8.92 -12.54
CA GLY A 261 3.72 8.14 -12.88
C GLY A 261 2.65 8.22 -11.80
N LEU A 262 1.46 7.72 -12.13
CA LEU A 262 0.29 7.76 -11.26
C LEU A 262 0.45 6.93 -9.97
N ALA A 263 1.34 5.93 -9.99
CA ALA A 263 1.73 5.16 -8.80
C ALA A 263 2.48 6.01 -7.75
N GLU A 264 3.26 7.00 -8.17
CA GLU A 264 3.95 7.89 -7.25
C GLU A 264 3.02 8.95 -6.66
N PHE A 265 2.10 9.47 -7.49
CA PHE A 265 1.01 10.34 -7.06
C PHE A 265 0.14 9.65 -6.01
N THR A 266 -0.32 8.42 -6.26
CA THR A 266 -1.15 7.67 -5.30
C THR A 266 -0.47 7.45 -3.95
N ALA A 267 0.84 7.19 -3.97
CA ALA A 267 1.64 7.09 -2.76
C ALA A 267 1.77 8.44 -2.02
N ALA A 268 1.95 9.54 -2.76
CA ALA A 268 2.04 10.88 -2.19
C ALA A 268 0.69 11.39 -1.64
N ALA A 269 -0.40 11.02 -2.29
CA ALA A 269 -1.78 11.34 -1.92
C ALA A 269 -2.36 10.40 -0.85
N ASN A 270 -1.59 9.38 -0.44
CA ASN A 270 -2.04 8.34 0.50
C ASN A 270 -3.38 7.68 0.10
N LEU A 271 -3.58 7.45 -1.21
CA LEU A 271 -4.82 6.87 -1.72
C LEU A 271 -4.83 5.36 -1.50
N ALA A 272 -5.91 4.85 -0.89
CA ALA A 272 -6.18 3.43 -0.82
C ALA A 272 -6.48 2.87 -2.23
N PRO A 273 -6.28 1.56 -2.48
CA PRO A 273 -6.48 0.98 -3.82
C PRO A 273 -7.86 1.22 -4.41
N HIS A 274 -8.91 1.22 -3.56
CA HIS A 274 -10.28 1.45 -4.00
C HIS A 274 -10.58 2.93 -4.29
N GLU A 275 -9.93 3.86 -3.58
CA GLU A 275 -10.02 5.31 -3.86
C GLU A 275 -9.33 5.62 -5.19
N TYR A 276 -8.13 5.06 -5.40
CA TYR A 276 -7.42 5.19 -6.66
C TYR A 276 -8.22 4.63 -7.84
N ALA A 277 -8.86 3.47 -7.68
CA ALA A 277 -9.67 2.87 -8.75
C ALA A 277 -10.81 3.78 -9.24
N ARG A 278 -11.34 4.65 -8.37
CA ARG A 278 -12.38 5.63 -8.73
C ARG A 278 -11.82 6.87 -9.44
N LEU A 279 -10.55 7.18 -9.21
CA LEU A 279 -9.89 8.39 -9.73
C LEU A 279 -9.02 8.12 -10.96
N ARG A 280 -8.61 6.88 -11.20
CA ARG A 280 -7.64 6.51 -12.26
C ARG A 280 -8.07 6.98 -13.65
N ASP A 281 -9.36 6.97 -13.96
CA ASP A 281 -9.89 7.34 -15.28
C ASP A 281 -9.99 8.87 -15.45
N ARG A 282 -9.81 9.63 -14.36
CA ARG A 282 -9.82 11.09 -14.31
C ARG A 282 -8.44 11.71 -14.12
N LEU A 283 -7.40 10.89 -14.00
CA LEU A 283 -6.05 11.35 -13.72
C LEU A 283 -5.10 10.94 -14.84
N THR A 284 -4.28 11.88 -15.29
CA THR A 284 -3.15 11.64 -16.19
C THR A 284 -1.86 12.05 -15.50
N CYS A 285 -0.74 11.55 -16.01
CA CYS A 285 0.57 11.92 -15.51
C CYS A 285 1.49 12.11 -16.70
N THR A 286 1.75 13.37 -17.06
CA THR A 286 2.77 13.72 -18.04
C THR A 286 4.10 13.84 -17.31
N PRO A 287 5.09 12.96 -17.53
CA PRO A 287 6.37 13.06 -16.83
C PRO A 287 7.01 14.44 -17.07
N PRO A 288 7.60 15.09 -16.06
CA PRO A 288 8.31 16.34 -16.24
C PRO A 288 9.37 16.15 -17.32
N GLY A 289 9.31 16.96 -18.39
CA GLY A 289 10.23 16.86 -19.52
C GLY A 289 11.66 16.90 -19.01
N GLY A 290 12.36 15.77 -19.08
CA GLY A 290 13.77 15.70 -18.74
C GLY A 290 14.54 16.62 -19.68
N HIS A 291 15.11 17.69 -19.14
CA HIS A 291 16.21 18.40 -19.78
C HIS A 291 17.34 17.38 -19.95
N ARG A 292 17.43 16.74 -21.12
CA ARG A 292 18.59 15.94 -21.49
C ARG A 292 19.78 16.90 -21.57
N PRO A 293 20.82 16.78 -20.74
CA PRO A 293 22.06 17.50 -21.00
C PRO A 293 22.61 17.03 -22.35
N GLY A 294 22.65 17.96 -23.31
CA GLY A 294 23.52 17.94 -24.49
C GLY A 294 23.39 16.74 -25.42
N TYR A 295 22.37 16.74 -26.29
CA TYR A 295 22.63 16.35 -27.68
C TYR A 295 22.45 17.61 -28.53
N PRO A 296 23.47 18.09 -29.25
CA PRO A 296 23.32 19.27 -30.08
C PRO A 296 22.23 19.03 -31.14
N PRO A 297 21.41 20.05 -31.45
CA PRO A 297 20.33 19.90 -32.40
C PRO A 297 20.87 19.95 -33.85
N SER A 298 20.25 19.10 -34.68
CA SER A 298 20.16 19.20 -36.15
C SER A 298 21.41 18.87 -36.97
N GLY A 299 21.21 18.05 -38.02
CA GLY A 299 21.99 18.25 -39.23
C GLY A 299 22.00 17.13 -40.27
N ARG A 300 20.89 16.99 -41.01
CA ARG A 300 20.81 16.64 -42.45
C ARG A 300 21.29 15.24 -42.90
N VAL A 301 20.32 14.44 -43.33
CA VAL A 301 20.49 13.34 -44.29
C VAL A 301 21.15 13.89 -45.55
N LEU A 302 22.34 13.38 -45.90
CA LEU A 302 22.88 13.50 -47.24
C LEU A 302 22.59 12.18 -47.96
N ASP A 303 21.60 12.22 -48.85
CA ASP A 303 21.54 11.29 -49.97
C ASP A 303 22.67 11.66 -50.94
N VAL A 304 23.61 10.74 -51.14
CA VAL A 304 24.45 10.63 -52.35
C VAL A 304 24.68 9.16 -52.64
#